data_AF-A0A7W1FD29-F1
#
_entry.id   AF-A0A7W1FD29-F1
#
_cell.length_a   1.000
_cell.length_b   1.000
_cell.length_c   1.000
_cell.angle_alpha   90.00
_cell.angle_beta   90.00
_cell.angle_gamma   90.00
#
_symmetry.space_group_name_H-M   'P 1'
#
loop_
_entity.id
_entity.type
_entity.pdbx_description
1 polymer ?
#
loop_
_entity_poly.entity_id
_entity_poly.type
_entity_poly.pdbx_seq_one_letter_code
_entity_poly.pdbx_strand_id
1 'polypeptide(L)' 'MRKKPLEIKTVETVSEKLCCESCGKEFSCGANVGKCWCFTVELKAEKLAKLGEDFESCLCKNCLGKLATNNAKNTN' A
#
# COMPACT_ATOMS: atom_id res chain seq x y z
N MET A 1 7.90 44.76 -8.71
CA MET A 1 8.26 43.46 -9.33
C MET A 1 8.37 42.43 -8.22
N ARG A 2 7.53 41.39 -8.24
CA ARG A 2 7.33 40.46 -7.12
C ARG A 2 8.35 39.32 -7.15
N LYS A 3 9.12 39.15 -6.06
CA LYS A 3 9.81 37.90 -5.76
C LYS A 3 9.24 37.36 -4.46
N LYS A 4 8.27 36.46 -4.57
CA LYS A 4 7.74 35.66 -3.46
C LYS A 4 8.75 34.54 -3.19
N PRO A 5 9.28 34.38 -1.97
CA PRO A 5 9.95 33.15 -1.59
C PRO A 5 8.89 32.07 -1.34
N LEU A 6 9.03 30.93 -2.01
CA LEU A 6 8.16 29.77 -1.91
C LEU A 6 8.99 28.61 -1.36
N GLU A 7 9.28 28.63 -0.05
CA GLU A 7 10.10 27.58 0.58
C GLU A 7 9.48 27.20 1.92
N ILE A 8 8.35 26.50 1.83
CA ILE A 8 7.85 25.66 2.91
C ILE A 8 7.30 24.39 2.25
N LYS A 9 8.10 23.33 2.27
CA LYS A 9 7.59 21.96 2.32
C LYS A 9 8.23 21.33 3.54
N THR A 10 7.84 21.83 4.71
CA THR A 10 7.92 21.06 5.94
C THR A 10 7.26 19.73 5.62
N VAL A 11 8.02 18.65 5.70
CA VAL A 11 7.55 17.27 5.68
C VAL A 11 6.80 17.03 6.99
N GLU A 12 5.64 17.68 7.12
CA GLU A 12 4.75 17.55 8.25
C GLU A 12 3.98 16.25 8.09
N THR A 13 4.54 15.17 8.65
CA THR A 13 3.79 14.08 9.29
C THR A 13 2.59 13.59 8.49
N VAL A 14 2.79 13.22 7.22
CA VAL A 14 1.68 12.74 6.40
C VAL A 14 1.57 11.23 6.60
N SER A 15 0.44 10.79 7.12
CA SER A 15 -0.07 9.44 6.86
C SER A 15 -0.30 9.35 5.35
N GLU A 16 0.77 9.09 4.60
CA GLU A 16 0.80 9.18 3.15
C GLU A 16 -0.26 8.24 2.58
N LYS A 17 -1.22 8.87 1.89
CA LYS A 17 -2.26 8.15 1.18
C LYS A 17 -1.56 7.54 -0.04
N LEU A 18 -1.41 6.23 -0.06
CA LEU A 18 -0.94 5.48 -1.21
C LEU A 18 -2.13 5.08 -2.07
N CYS A 19 -1.91 4.98 -3.37
CA CYS A 19 -2.88 4.37 -4.28
C CYS A 19 -2.61 2.87 -4.38
N CYS A 20 -3.68 2.07 -4.32
CA CYS A 20 -3.58 0.63 -4.46
C CYS A 20 -3.25 0.26 -5.90
N GLU A 21 -2.19 -0.51 -6.15
CA GLU A 21 -1.82 -0.92 -7.52
C GLU A 21 -2.90 -1.80 -8.18
N SER A 22 -3.57 -2.64 -7.40
CA SER A 22 -4.66 -3.50 -7.90
C SER A 22 -5.97 -2.76 -8.24
N CYS A 23 -6.30 -1.64 -7.58
CA CYS A 23 -7.62 -0.99 -7.78
C CYS A 23 -7.60 0.54 -7.91
N GLY A 24 -6.43 1.18 -7.81
CA GLY A 24 -6.24 2.63 -7.90
C GLY A 24 -6.79 3.44 -6.72
N LYS A 25 -7.37 2.81 -5.70
CA LYS A 25 -8.01 3.53 -4.58
C LYS A 25 -6.97 4.07 -3.61
N GLU A 26 -7.13 5.32 -3.18
CA GLU A 26 -6.34 5.93 -2.11
C GLU A 26 -6.62 5.26 -0.76
N PHE A 27 -5.56 4.91 -0.03
CA PHE A 27 -5.62 4.35 1.32
C PHE A 27 -4.40 4.80 2.12
N SER A 28 -4.52 4.83 3.45
CA SER A 28 -3.38 5.15 4.31
C SER A 28 -2.48 3.93 4.49
N CYS A 29 -1.20 4.05 4.13
CA CYS A 29 -0.21 3.02 4.41
C CYS A 29 0.42 3.27 5.78
N GLY A 30 0.14 2.37 6.74
CA GLY A 30 0.74 2.43 8.07
C GLY A 30 2.11 1.76 8.17
N ALA A 31 2.76 1.42 7.04
CA ALA A 31 3.98 0.60 7.03
C ALA A 31 5.14 1.28 7.75
N ASN A 32 5.32 2.59 7.51
CA ASN A 32 6.36 3.40 8.14
C ASN A 32 6.24 3.49 9.67
N VAL A 33 5.01 3.41 10.20
CA VAL A 33 4.72 3.47 11.64
C VAL A 33 4.45 2.08 12.26
N GLY A 34 4.64 0.99 11.49
CA GLY A 34 4.37 -0.38 11.94
C GLY A 34 2.89 -0.68 12.22
N LYS A 35 1.95 0.19 11.81
CA LYS A 35 0.50 0.03 12.03
C LYS A 35 -0.26 -0.28 10.74
N CYS A 36 0.42 -0.76 9.70
CA CYS A 36 -0.27 -1.18 8.49
C CYS A 36 -1.09 -2.43 8.79
N TRP A 37 -2.33 -2.43 8.32
CA TRP A 37 -3.21 -3.60 8.37
C TRP A 37 -2.57 -4.84 7.71
N CYS A 38 -1.66 -4.68 6.74
CA CYS A 38 -0.99 -5.81 6.09
C CYS A 38 -0.18 -6.66 7.08
N PHE A 39 0.34 -6.08 8.17
CA PHE A 39 1.03 -6.82 9.23
C PHE A 39 0.09 -7.64 10.10
N THR A 40 -1.21 -7.32 10.10
CA THR A 40 -2.23 -8.07 10.85
C THR A 40 -2.85 -9.20 10.02
N VAL A 41 -2.59 -9.24 8.71
CA VAL A 41 -3.11 -10.30 7.85
C VAL A 41 -2.19 -11.51 7.90
N GLU A 42 -2.72 -12.61 8.42
CA GLU A 42 -2.03 -13.89 8.40
C GLU A 42 -2.18 -14.53 7.01
N LEU A 43 -1.15 -14.36 6.18
CA LEU A 43 -1.01 -15.03 4.89
C LEU A 43 0.01 -16.16 5.02
N LYS A 44 -0.24 -17.30 4.37
CA LYS A 44 0.79 -18.35 4.23
C LYS A 44 2.02 -17.76 3.53
N ALA A 45 3.22 -18.13 3.99
CA ALA A 45 4.48 -17.64 3.44
C ALA A 45 4.56 -17.77 1.91
N GLU A 46 4.06 -18.88 1.35
CA GLU A 46 4.00 -19.12 -0.09
C GLU A 46 3.14 -18.08 -0.84
N LYS A 47 2.01 -17.65 -0.24
CA LYS A 47 1.18 -16.58 -0.81
C LYS A 47 1.81 -15.21 -0.67
N LEU A 48 2.49 -14.96 0.45
CA LEU A 48 3.20 -13.70 0.68
C LEU A 48 4.35 -13.51 -0.30
N ALA A 49 5.13 -14.57 -0.56
CA ALA A 49 6.19 -14.56 -1.56
C ALA A 49 5.63 -14.25 -2.95
N LYS A 50 4.61 -15.00 -3.38
CA LYS A 50 3.88 -14.74 -4.64
C LYS A 50 3.41 -13.29 -4.76
N LEU A 51 2.87 -12.74 -3.68
CA LEU A 51 2.36 -11.37 -3.68
C LEU A 51 3.47 -10.33 -3.85
N GLY A 52 4.64 -10.54 -3.25
CA GLY A 52 5.80 -9.65 -3.42
C GLY A 52 6.45 -9.79 -4.80
N GLU A 53 6.19 -10.89 -5.53
CA GLU A 53 6.61 -11.06 -6.93
C GLU A 53 5.59 -10.44 -7.91
N ASP A 54 4.29 -10.55 -7.64
CA ASP A 54 3.21 -10.06 -8.52
C ASP A 54 2.91 -8.57 -8.33
N PHE A 55 3.18 -8.02 -7.13
CA PHE A 55 2.89 -6.64 -6.76
C PHE A 55 4.12 -5.98 -6.13
N GLU A 56 4.64 -4.93 -6.78
CA GLU A 56 5.76 -4.14 -6.27
C GLU A 56 5.29 -2.99 -5.34
N SER A 57 4.00 -2.65 -5.40
CA SER A 57 3.42 -1.53 -4.64
C SER A 57 2.45 -1.99 -3.54
N CYS A 58 2.11 -1.07 -2.63
CA CYS A 58 1.21 -1.38 -1.53
C CYS A 58 -0.24 -1.61 -2.01
N LEU A 59 -0.89 -2.64 -1.44
CA LEU A 59 -2.29 -2.97 -1.67
C LEU A 59 -3.18 -2.47 -0.53
N CYS A 60 -4.43 -2.13 -0.85
CA CYS A 60 -5.43 -1.72 0.15
C CYS A 60 -6.06 -2.93 0.86
N LYS A 61 -6.69 -2.66 2.03
CA LYS A 61 -7.36 -3.66 2.88
C LYS A 61 -8.25 -4.65 2.12
N ASN A 62 -8.97 -4.12 1.15
CA ASN A 62 -9.93 -4.86 0.37
C ASN A 62 -9.27 -5.77 -0.67
N CYS A 63 -8.22 -5.29 -1.35
CA CYS A 63 -7.53 -6.07 -2.38
C CYS A 63 -6.73 -7.22 -1.76
N LEU A 64 -5.90 -6.99 -0.72
CA LEU A 64 -5.21 -8.12 -0.08
C LEU A 64 -6.22 -9.07 0.58
N GLY A 65 -7.32 -8.58 1.17
CA GLY A 65 -8.34 -9.44 1.76
C GLY A 65 -9.00 -10.34 0.70
N LYS A 66 -9.27 -9.79 -0.48
CA LYS A 66 -9.70 -10.57 -1.64
C LYS A 66 -8.63 -11.56 -2.08
N LEU A 67 -7.36 -11.20 -2.09
CA LEU A 67 -6.28 -12.13 -2.46
C LEU A 67 -6.09 -13.22 -1.40
N ALA A 68 -6.19 -12.88 -0.12
CA ALA A 68 -6.14 -13.80 1.00
C ALA A 68 -7.23 -14.88 0.87
N THR A 69 -8.46 -14.46 0.53
CA THR A 69 -9.63 -15.32 0.39
C THR A 69 -9.74 -16.03 -0.96
N ASN A 70 -9.32 -15.38 -2.05
CA ASN A 70 -9.62 -15.80 -3.42
C ASN A 70 -8.42 -16.41 -4.17
N ASN A 71 -7.18 -16.31 -3.66
CA ASN A 71 -5.99 -16.80 -4.37
C ASN A 71 -5.89 -18.33 -4.38
N ALA A 72 -6.71 -18.92 -5.23
CA ALA A 72 -6.38 -19.99 -6.14
C ALA A 72 -6.79 -19.46 -7.54
N LYS A 73 -5.82 -19.23 -8.43
CA LYS A 73 -5.94 -18.77 -9.83
C LYS A 73 -5.83 -17.25 -10.08
N ASN A 74 -4.61 -16.78 -10.29
CA ASN A 74 -4.34 -15.94 -11.46
C ASN A 74 -3.00 -16.40 -12.05
N THR A 75 -3.08 -17.00 -13.21
CA THR A 75 -1.98 -17.49 -14.04
C THR A 75 -2.28 -16.89 -15.39
N ASN A 76 -1.42 -15.99 -15.86
CA ASN A 76 -1.38 -15.61 -17.27
C ASN A 76 -0.16 -16.29 -17.89
#